data_AF-A0A556TXU4-F1
#
_entry.id   AF-A0A556TXU4-F1
#
_cell.length_a   1.000
_cell.length_b   1.000
_cell.length_c   1.000
_cell.angle_alpha   90.00
_cell.angle_beta   90.00
_cell.angle_gamma   90.00
#
_symmetry.space_group_name_H-M   'P 1'
#
loop_
_entity.id
_entity.type
_entity.pdbx_description
1 polymer ?
#
loop_
_entity_poly.entity_id
_entity_poly.type
_entity_poly.pdbx_seq_one_letter_code
_entity_poly.pdbx_strand_id
1 'polypeptide(L)'
;MKAVLTLYFIHYLHWNKNTSTAVYHAFSGLCYFTPIIGAIIADSWLGKFKTIIYLSVVYVLGHVVKSVGAIPDVGDNSVHIGLSMFGLILIAFGTGGIKPCVSAFGGDQFEEEHVR
;
A
#
# COMPACT_ATOMS: atom_id res chain seq x y z
N MET A 1 -6.44 -11.39 3.66
CA MET A 1 -6.67 -10.26 2.71
C MET A 1 -6.33 -10.56 1.24
N LYS A 2 -5.58 -11.61 0.88
CA LYS A 2 -5.24 -11.92 -0.54
C LYS A 2 -6.46 -12.24 -1.41
N ALA A 3 -7.45 -12.96 -0.86
CA ALA A 3 -8.65 -13.39 -1.58
C ALA A 3 -9.63 -12.25 -1.90
N VAL A 4 -9.74 -11.25 -1.02
CA VAL A 4 -10.79 -10.21 -1.17
C VAL A 4 -10.52 -9.31 -2.38
N LEU A 5 -9.24 -8.97 -2.63
CA LEU A 5 -8.89 -8.12 -3.77
C LEU A 5 -9.09 -8.83 -5.12
N THR A 6 -8.75 -10.12 -5.21
CA THR A 6 -8.96 -10.90 -6.43
C THR A 6 -10.44 -11.17 -6.68
N LEU A 7 -11.24 -11.40 -5.64
CA LEU A 7 -12.69 -11.49 -5.74
C LEU A 7 -13.31 -10.18 -6.24
N TYR A 8 -12.82 -9.03 -5.76
CA TYR A 8 -13.23 -7.72 -6.27
C TYR A 8 -13.01 -7.59 -7.78
N PHE A 9 -11.83 -7.97 -8.28
CA PHE A 9 -11.55 -7.91 -9.73
C PHE A 9 -12.45 -8.82 -10.56
N ILE A 10 -12.76 -10.02 -10.06
CA ILE A 10 -13.57 -11.00 -10.80
C ILE A 10 -15.05 -10.63 -10.76
N HIS A 11 -15.58 -10.29 -9.59
CA HIS A 11 -17.01 -10.11 -9.39
C HIS A 11 -17.49 -8.69 -9.67
N TYR A 12 -16.68 -7.67 -9.35
CA TYR A 12 -17.07 -6.27 -9.52
C TYR A 12 -16.53 -5.67 -10.83
N LEU A 13 -15.25 -5.87 -11.14
CA LEU A 13 -14.67 -5.38 -12.40
C LEU A 13 -14.85 -6.33 -13.60
N HIS A 14 -15.46 -7.50 -13.37
CA HIS A 14 -15.71 -8.52 -14.39
C HIS A 14 -14.46 -8.98 -15.17
N TRP A 15 -13.30 -8.99 -14.51
CA TRP A 15 -12.05 -9.43 -15.13
C TRP A 15 -11.88 -10.95 -15.10
N ASN A 16 -11.14 -11.47 -16.07
CA ASN A 16 -10.73 -12.87 -16.07
C ASN A 16 -9.82 -13.19 -14.87
N LYS A 17 -9.86 -14.43 -14.38
CA LYS A 17 -9.02 -14.95 -13.29
C LYS A 17 -7.54 -14.75 -13.56
N ASN A 18 -7.10 -14.96 -14.82
CA ASN A 18 -5.69 -14.80 -15.18
C ASN A 18 -5.24 -13.34 -15.01
N THR A 19 -6.00 -12.38 -15.55
CA THR A 19 -5.72 -10.93 -15.42
C THR A 19 -5.74 -10.50 -13.95
N SER A 20 -6.76 -10.93 -13.20
CA SER A 20 -6.91 -10.61 -11.77
C SER A 20 -5.72 -11.12 -10.95
N THR A 21 -5.24 -12.34 -11.25
CA THR A 21 -4.08 -12.95 -10.61
C THR A 21 -2.79 -12.22 -10.97
N ALA A 22 -2.60 -11.86 -12.25
CA ALA A 22 -1.44 -11.11 -12.72
C ALA A 22 -1.35 -9.73 -12.04
N VAL A 23 -2.46 -8.97 -12.03
CA VAL A 23 -2.52 -7.65 -11.37
C VAL A 23 -2.28 -7.77 -9.87
N TYR A 24 -2.85 -8.78 -9.23
CA TYR A 24 -2.61 -9.06 -7.81
C TYR A 24 -1.12 -9.31 -7.51
N HIS A 25 -0.46 -10.15 -8.31
CA HIS A 25 0.97 -10.42 -8.14
C HIS A 25 1.83 -9.20 -8.44
N ALA A 26 1.49 -8.41 -9.45
CA ALA A 26 2.18 -7.14 -9.73
C ALA A 26 2.07 -6.17 -8.54
N PHE A 27 0.87 -5.99 -7.99
CA PHE A 27 0.65 -5.20 -6.78
C PHE A 27 1.45 -5.73 -5.58
N SER A 28 1.43 -7.05 -5.36
CA SER A 28 2.21 -7.66 -4.28
C SER A 28 3.71 -7.45 -4.48
N GLY A 29 4.22 -7.59 -5.70
CA GLY A 29 5.62 -7.32 -6.05
C GLY A 29 5.99 -5.87 -5.75
N LEU A 30 5.13 -4.92 -6.13
CA LEU A 30 5.33 -3.51 -5.83
C LEU A 30 5.36 -3.24 -4.33
N CYS A 31 4.51 -3.88 -3.53
CA CYS A 31 4.50 -3.77 -2.07
C CYS A 31 5.77 -4.32 -1.39
N TYR A 32 6.49 -5.25 -2.04
CA TYR A 32 7.76 -5.79 -1.54
C TYR A 32 8.98 -5.03 -2.09
N PHE A 33 8.83 -4.33 -3.21
CA PHE A 33 9.88 -3.49 -3.78
C PHE A 33 9.95 -2.10 -3.14
N THR A 34 8.81 -1.45 -2.94
CA THR A 34 8.68 -0.11 -2.35
C THR A 34 9.31 0.08 -0.95
N PRO A 35 9.43 -0.93 -0.07
CA PRO A 35 10.22 -0.83 1.17
C PRO A 35 11.65 -0.37 0.96
N ILE A 36 12.32 -0.80 -0.10
CA ILE A 36 13.72 -0.42 -0.38
C ILE A 36 13.79 1.11 -0.57
N ILE A 37 12.88 1.66 -1.37
CA ILE A 37 12.79 3.10 -1.63
C ILE A 37 12.43 3.85 -0.34
N GLY A 38 11.45 3.36 0.41
CA GLY A 38 11.02 4.00 1.66
C GLY A 38 12.11 4.05 2.72
N ALA A 39 12.90 2.98 2.85
CA ALA A 39 14.03 2.91 3.77
C ALA A 39 15.12 3.93 3.40
N ILE A 40 15.51 4.00 2.11
CA ILE A 40 16.51 4.98 1.64
C ILE A 40 16.08 6.42 1.98
N ILE A 41 14.80 6.75 1.78
CA ILE A 41 14.26 8.09 2.08
C ILE A 41 14.29 8.37 3.60
N ALA A 42 13.93 7.39 4.42
CA ALA A 42 13.91 7.52 5.87
C ALA A 42 15.32 7.72 6.45
N ASP A 43 16.28 6.94 5.97
CA ASP A 43 17.65 6.95 6.48
C ASP A 43 18.45 8.16 5.97
N SER A 44 18.14 8.65 4.76
CA SER A 44 18.87 9.78 4.19
C SER A 44 18.32 11.12 4.68
N TRP A 45 17.03 11.41 4.48
CA TRP A 45 16.52 12.80 4.54
C TRP A 45 15.51 13.07 5.65
N LEU A 46 14.52 12.20 5.84
CA LEU A 46 13.33 12.53 6.63
C LEU A 46 13.39 12.04 8.07
N GLY A 47 14.20 11.02 8.36
CA GLY A 47 14.16 10.26 9.60
C GLY A 47 12.99 9.27 9.64
N LYS A 48 13.10 8.28 10.54
CA LYS A 48 12.15 7.16 10.68
C LYS A 48 10.72 7.62 11.01
N PHE A 49 10.56 8.43 12.07
CA PHE A 49 9.23 8.87 12.54
C PHE A 49 8.43 9.67 11.50
N LYS A 50 9.05 10.69 10.88
CA LYS A 50 8.37 11.53 9.87
C LYS A 50 8.00 10.73 8.63
N THR A 51 8.87 9.82 8.18
CA THR A 51 8.58 8.94 7.05
C THR A 51 7.36 8.05 7.33
N ILE A 52 7.25 7.49 8.54
CA ILE A 52 6.09 6.68 8.94
C ILE A 52 4.80 7.50 8.84
N ILE A 53 4.78 8.73 9.39
CA ILE A 53 3.58 9.58 9.38
C ILE A 53 3.18 9.95 7.95
N TYR A 54 4.11 10.47 7.13
CA TYR A 54 3.80 10.88 5.77
C TYR A 54 3.31 9.73 4.90
N LEU A 55 3.95 8.56 4.99
CA LEU A 55 3.52 7.38 4.23
C LEU A 55 2.22 6.77 4.76
N SER A 56 1.90 6.94 6.06
CA SER A 56 0.60 6.55 6.62
C SER A 56 -0.53 7.39 6.03
N VAL A 57 -0.32 8.69 5.83
CA VAL A 57 -1.30 9.55 5.13
C VAL A 57 -1.52 9.05 3.70
N VAL A 58 -0.45 8.78 2.95
CA VAL A 58 -0.53 8.24 1.58
C VAL A 58 -1.27 6.90 1.55
N TYR A 59 -0.99 6.02 2.52
CA TYR A 59 -1.64 4.71 2.64
C TYR A 59 -3.15 4.85 2.86
N VAL A 60 -3.58 5.74 3.78
CA VAL A 60 -5.00 6.00 4.04
C VAL A 60 -5.68 6.60 2.81
N LEU A 61 -5.05 7.58 2.14
CA LEU A 61 -5.57 8.16 0.91
C LEU A 61 -5.77 7.11 -0.18
N GLY A 62 -4.83 6.18 -0.34
CA GLY A 62 -4.98 5.07 -1.29
C GLY A 62 -6.19 4.18 -1.01
N HIS A 63 -6.47 3.90 0.27
CA HIS A 63 -7.69 3.18 0.67
C HIS A 63 -8.96 3.98 0.41
N VAL A 64 -8.97 5.28 0.68
CA VAL A 64 -10.11 6.16 0.38
C VAL A 64 -10.40 6.17 -1.12
N VAL A 65 -9.39 6.40 -1.95
CA VAL A 65 -9.51 6.41 -3.42
C VAL A 65 -10.06 5.07 -3.92
N LYS A 66 -9.52 3.95 -3.44
CA LYS A 66 -9.98 2.62 -3.82
C LYS A 66 -11.43 2.38 -3.35
N SER A 67 -11.79 2.84 -2.15
CA SER A 67 -13.14 2.71 -1.63
C SER A 67 -14.15 3.49 -2.46
N VAL A 68 -13.82 4.72 -2.87
CA VAL A 68 -14.66 5.53 -3.76
C VAL A 68 -14.81 4.84 -5.12
N GLY A 69 -13.73 4.26 -5.66
CA GLY A 69 -13.78 3.50 -6.90
C GLY A 69 -14.66 2.25 -6.87
N ALA A 70 -15.00 1.75 -5.68
CA ALA A 70 -15.89 0.59 -5.50
C ALA A 70 -17.36 0.97 -5.28
N ILE A 71 -17.71 2.26 -5.27
CA ILE A 71 -19.10 2.73 -5.18
C ILE A 71 -19.75 2.59 -6.56
N PRO A 72 -20.87 1.85 -6.72
CA PRO A 72 -21.50 1.60 -8.02
C PRO A 72 -21.93 2.85 -8.79
N ASP A 73 -22.25 3.93 -8.09
CA ASP A 73 -22.76 5.18 -8.70
C ASP A 73 -21.65 6.12 -9.19
N VAL A 74 -20.37 5.76 -9.01
CA VAL A 74 -19.23 6.64 -9.32
C VAL A 74 -18.69 6.39 -10.74
N GLY A 75 -19.39 6.94 -11.73
CA GLY A 75 -18.94 7.01 -13.12
C GLY A 75 -18.99 5.69 -13.89
N ASP A 76 -18.32 5.65 -15.04
CA ASP A 76 -18.29 4.47 -15.92
C ASP A 76 -17.28 3.41 -15.43
N ASN A 77 -17.34 2.22 -16.01
CA ASN A 77 -16.40 1.12 -15.74
C ASN A 77 -14.91 1.54 -15.86
N SER A 78 -14.58 2.40 -16.83
CA SER A 78 -13.23 2.95 -16.99
C SER A 78 -12.77 3.76 -15.77
N VAL A 79 -13.69 4.49 -15.13
CA VAL A 79 -13.41 5.28 -13.92
C VAL A 79 -13.20 4.35 -12.73
N HIS A 80 -14.02 3.31 -12.55
CA HIS A 80 -13.83 2.31 -11.50
C HIS A 80 -12.47 1.61 -11.62
N ILE A 81 -12.06 1.23 -12.83
CA ILE A 81 -10.75 0.63 -13.09
C ILE A 81 -9.64 1.63 -12.76
N GLY A 82 -9.74 2.87 -13.26
CA GLY A 82 -8.73 3.91 -13.03
C GLY A 82 -8.51 4.21 -11.55
N LEU A 83 -9.60 4.45 -10.80
CA LEU A 83 -9.56 4.70 -9.35
C LEU A 83 -9.02 3.48 -8.59
N SER A 84 -9.44 2.27 -8.98
CA SER A 84 -8.96 1.04 -8.34
C SER A 84 -7.45 0.85 -8.53
N MET A 85 -6.94 1.05 -9.75
CA MET A 85 -5.50 0.89 -10.04
C MET A 85 -4.68 2.00 -9.36
N PHE A 86 -5.14 3.24 -9.41
CA PHE A 86 -4.47 4.36 -8.76
C PHE A 86 -4.44 4.19 -7.23
N GLY A 87 -5.55 3.78 -6.62
CA GLY A 87 -5.63 3.48 -5.20
C GLY A 87 -4.67 2.34 -4.79
N LEU A 88 -4.56 1.28 -5.60
CA LEU A 88 -3.61 0.19 -5.33
C LEU A 88 -2.15 0.64 -5.41
N ILE A 89 -1.79 1.52 -6.34
CA ILE A 89 -0.44 2.08 -6.41
C ILE A 89 -0.13 2.88 -5.15
N LEU A 90 -1.03 3.78 -4.74
CA LEU A 90 -0.87 4.56 -3.50
C LEU A 90 -0.73 3.67 -2.26
N ILE A 91 -1.58 2.63 -2.15
CA ILE A 91 -1.51 1.65 -1.08
C ILE A 91 -0.15 0.94 -1.09
N ALA A 92 0.36 0.55 -2.25
CA ALA A 92 1.64 -0.13 -2.38
C ALA A 92 2.80 0.75 -1.90
N PHE A 93 2.84 2.01 -2.31
CA PHE A 93 3.85 2.97 -1.85
C PHE A 93 3.75 3.24 -0.34
N GLY A 94 2.53 3.45 0.17
CA GLY A 94 2.27 3.67 1.59
C GLY A 94 2.70 2.47 2.45
N THR A 95 2.21 1.26 2.15
CA THR A 95 2.58 0.06 2.92
C THR A 95 4.06 -0.28 2.81
N GLY A 96 4.66 0.00 1.64
CA GLY A 96 6.05 -0.28 1.35
C GLY A 96 6.98 0.42 2.31
N GLY A 97 6.92 1.75 2.36
CA GLY A 97 7.86 2.50 3.20
C GLY A 97 7.51 2.54 4.69
N ILE A 98 6.28 2.22 5.10
CA ILE A 98 5.94 2.07 6.53
C ILE A 98 6.65 0.85 7.14
N LYS A 99 6.60 -0.31 6.46
CA LYS A 99 7.11 -1.59 6.99
C LYS A 99 8.57 -1.56 7.51
N PRO A 100 9.58 -1.06 6.75
CA PRO A 100 10.96 -1.07 7.21
C PRO A 100 11.18 -0.06 8.36
N CYS A 101 10.50 1.09 8.29
CA CYS A 101 10.70 2.17 9.25
C CYS A 101 10.07 1.88 10.61
N VAL A 102 8.87 1.26 10.65
CA VAL A 102 8.18 0.96 11.91
C VAL A 102 8.93 -0.05 12.75
N SER A 103 9.46 -1.12 12.14
CA SER A 103 10.23 -2.13 12.87
C SER A 103 11.52 -1.54 13.45
N ALA A 104 12.23 -0.72 12.67
CA ALA A 104 13.44 -0.04 13.13
C ALA A 104 13.14 0.95 14.25
N PHE A 105 12.11 1.80 14.07
CA PHE A 105 11.70 2.79 15.07
C PHE A 105 11.22 2.16 16.38
N GLY A 106 10.52 1.01 16.30
CA GLY A 106 10.11 0.25 17.47
C GLY A 106 11.29 -0.35 18.23
N GLY A 107 12.33 -0.80 17.51
CA GLY A 107 13.59 -1.24 18.13
C GLY A 107 14.31 -0.10 18.87
N ASP A 108 14.29 1.11 18.31
CA ASP A 108 14.90 2.30 18.94
C ASP A 108 14.20 2.71 20.26
N GLN A 109 13.02 2.16 20.58
CA GLN A 109 12.30 2.50 21.82
C GLN A 109 12.82 1.79 23.06
N PHE A 110 13.67 0.76 22.91
CA PHE A 110 14.25 0.05 24.05
C PHE A 110 15.56 0.73 24.47
N GLU A 111 15.64 1.21 25.71
CA GLU A 111 16.87 1.78 26.27
C GLU A 111 17.92 0.69 26.54
N GLU A 112 19.19 0.97 26.23
CA GLU A 112 20.33 0.06 26.44
C GLU A 112 20.52 -0.35 27.93
N GLU A 113 19.94 0.41 28.87
CA GLU A 113 20.02 0.17 30.32
C GLU A 113 19.33 -1.14 30.78
N HIS A 114 18.45 -1.72 29.95
CA HIS A 114 17.74 -2.97 30.26
C HIS A 114 18.41 -4.24 29.71
N VAL A 115 19.61 -4.13 29.11
CA VAL A 115 20.35 -5.25 28.51
C VAL A 115 21.48 -5.76 29.45
N ARG A 116 21.43 -5.43 30.74
CA ARG A 116 22.32 -6.01 31.76
C ARG A 116 21.59 -6.97 32.69
#